data_AF-A0A645BE22-F1
#
_entry.id   AF-A0A645BE22-F1
#
_cell.length_a   1.000
_cell.length_b   1.000
_cell.length_c   1.000
_cell.angle_alpha   90.00
_cell.angle_beta   90.00
_cell.angle_gamma   90.00
#
_symmetry.space_group_name_H-M   'P 1'
#
loop_
_entity.id
_entity.type
_entity.pdbx_description
1 polymer ?
#
loop_
_entity_poly.entity_id
_entity_poly.type
_entity_poly.pdbx_seq_one_letter_code
_entity_poly.pdbx_strand_id
1 'polypeptide(L)'
;MQLASSVLIIVMNKGLSYYGGDIAVSAMGIINNVAMIFMMVVFGINQGAQPIIGFNYGAQKYDRVKTALKYAIGAATIVVTIGFISTRLFSAQIIGIFSNDPELIALGAKGLRRVLLFMPIIGFQVVSSAYFQAVGKPKQSMLLSLSRQVLILIPMILILPKFMGLEGLFTAGPISDLFSSILTALFLVFELKHLDKQHENERVNTDPRLGDI
;
A
#
# COMPACT_ATOMS: atom_id res chain seq x y z
N MET A 1 -8.66 -12.79 3.53
CA MET A 1 -7.84 -12.00 2.59
C MET A 1 -7.68 -12.69 1.24
N GLN A 2 -7.15 -13.92 1.16
CA GLN A 2 -6.86 -14.56 -0.14
C GLN A 2 -8.08 -14.68 -1.08
N LEU A 3 -9.25 -15.07 -0.57
CA LEU A 3 -10.48 -15.12 -1.38
C LEU A 3 -10.84 -13.77 -2.01
N ALA A 4 -10.70 -12.68 -1.26
CA ALA A 4 -10.98 -11.34 -1.76
C ALA A 4 -10.00 -10.93 -2.88
N SER A 5 -8.72 -11.26 -2.72
CA SER A 5 -7.70 -11.02 -3.75
C SER A 5 -7.98 -11.84 -5.02
N SER A 6 -8.43 -13.10 -4.88
CA SER A 6 -8.83 -13.93 -6.03
C SER A 6 -10.03 -13.34 -6.79
N VAL A 7 -11.06 -12.89 -6.08
CA VAL A 7 -12.23 -12.24 -6.70
C VAL A 7 -11.82 -10.97 -7.43
N LEU A 8 -10.98 -10.13 -6.82
CA LEU A 8 -10.45 -8.92 -7.45
C LEU A 8 -9.72 -9.23 -8.77
N ILE A 9 -8.86 -10.25 -8.78
CA ILE A 9 -8.12 -10.66 -9.99
C ILE A 9 -9.09 -11.09 -11.09
N ILE A 10 -10.14 -11.84 -10.77
CA ILE A 10 -11.15 -12.27 -11.74
C ILE A 10 -11.89 -11.05 -12.32
N VAL A 11 -12.35 -10.13 -11.46
CA VAL A 11 -13.07 -8.93 -11.89
C VAL A 11 -12.18 -8.04 -12.77
N MET A 12 -10.92 -7.85 -12.37
CA MET A 12 -9.95 -7.05 -13.11
C MET A 12 -9.64 -7.65 -14.49
N ASN A 13 -9.37 -8.96 -14.57
CA ASN A 13 -9.07 -9.62 -15.84
C ASN A 13 -10.26 -9.62 -16.79
N LYS A 14 -11.49 -9.81 -16.29
CA LYS A 14 -12.70 -9.66 -17.10
C LYS A 14 -12.84 -8.23 -17.64
N GLY A 15 -12.59 -7.23 -16.81
CA GLY A 15 -12.61 -5.83 -17.24
C GLY A 15 -11.55 -5.52 -18.30
N LEU A 16 -10.32 -5.99 -18.11
CA LEU A 16 -9.22 -5.80 -19.07
C LEU A 16 -9.54 -6.43 -20.42
N SER A 17 -10.00 -7.68 -20.41
CA SER A 17 -10.39 -8.39 -21.62
C SER A 17 -11.54 -7.69 -22.35
N TYR A 18 -12.55 -7.22 -21.62
CA TYR A 18 -13.70 -6.52 -22.21
C TYR A 18 -13.34 -5.15 -22.82
N TYR A 19 -12.53 -4.34 -22.13
CA TYR A 19 -12.24 -2.95 -22.55
C TYR A 19 -10.98 -2.80 -23.42
N GLY A 20 -10.08 -3.79 -23.42
CA GLY A 20 -8.78 -3.67 -24.08
C GLY A 20 -8.22 -4.98 -24.66
N GLY A 21 -9.00 -6.07 -24.64
CA GLY A 21 -8.61 -7.35 -25.23
C GLY A 21 -7.40 -8.00 -24.55
N ASP A 22 -6.82 -8.98 -25.24
CA ASP A 22 -5.70 -9.78 -24.72
C ASP A 22 -4.41 -8.96 -24.53
N ILE A 23 -4.22 -7.91 -25.33
CA ILE A 23 -3.09 -6.97 -25.20
C ILE A 23 -3.17 -6.25 -23.85
N ALA A 24 -4.36 -5.79 -23.43
CA ALA A 24 -4.52 -5.13 -22.12
C ALA A 24 -4.29 -6.08 -20.93
N VAL A 25 -4.78 -7.33 -21.03
CA VAL A 25 -4.53 -8.37 -20.02
C VAL A 25 -3.04 -8.64 -19.89
N SER A 26 -2.35 -8.81 -21.03
CA SER A 26 -0.90 -9.04 -21.08
C SER A 26 -0.11 -7.86 -20.51
N ALA A 27 -0.47 -6.63 -20.88
CA ALA A 27 0.15 -5.41 -20.39
C ALA A 27 0.02 -5.30 -18.86
N MET A 28 -1.18 -5.55 -18.32
CA MET A 28 -1.40 -5.52 -16.87
C MET A 28 -0.59 -6.61 -16.15
N GLY A 29 -0.45 -7.79 -16.74
CA GLY A 29 0.40 -8.86 -16.19
C GLY A 29 1.86 -8.39 -16.02
N ILE A 30 2.43 -7.75 -17.04
CA ILE A 30 3.77 -7.17 -16.98
C ILE A 30 3.84 -6.07 -15.92
N ILE A 31 2.87 -5.15 -15.90
CA ILE A 31 2.80 -4.06 -14.92
C ILE A 31 2.78 -4.60 -13.48
N ASN A 32 1.96 -5.63 -13.22
CA ASN A 32 1.87 -6.26 -11.90
C ASN A 32 3.20 -6.91 -11.49
N ASN A 33 3.90 -7.58 -12.41
CA ASN A 33 5.21 -8.16 -12.14
C ASN A 33 6.23 -7.08 -11.76
N VAL A 34 6.27 -5.98 -12.53
CA VAL A 34 7.13 -4.83 -12.23
C VAL A 34 6.80 -4.23 -10.86
N ALA A 35 5.50 -4.03 -10.57
CA ALA A 35 5.05 -3.51 -9.27
C ALA A 35 5.45 -4.45 -8.11
N MET A 36 5.34 -5.76 -8.32
CA MET A 36 5.60 -6.77 -7.30
C MET A 36 7.07 -6.79 -6.87
N ILE A 37 8.04 -6.53 -7.78
CA ILE A 37 9.46 -6.43 -7.44
C ILE A 37 9.70 -5.41 -6.32
N PHE A 38 9.11 -4.22 -6.44
CA PHE A 38 9.24 -3.18 -5.41
C PHE A 38 8.45 -3.51 -4.15
N MET A 39 7.25 -4.09 -4.30
CA MET A 39 6.41 -4.48 -3.17
C MET A 39 7.03 -5.60 -2.34
N MET A 40 7.80 -6.52 -2.93
CA MET A 40 8.50 -7.57 -2.20
C MET A 40 9.52 -7.00 -1.21
N VAL A 41 10.25 -5.96 -1.60
CA VAL A 41 11.18 -5.26 -0.70
C VAL A 41 10.43 -4.58 0.44
N VAL A 42 9.29 -3.93 0.14
CA VAL A 42 8.41 -3.35 1.17
C VAL A 42 7.87 -4.41 2.12
N PHE A 43 7.47 -5.58 1.63
CA PHE A 43 7.04 -6.70 2.47
C PHE A 43 8.18 -7.25 3.32
N GLY A 44 9.41 -7.27 2.81
CA GLY A 44 10.61 -7.58 3.60
C GLY A 44 10.81 -6.61 4.77
N ILE A 45 10.71 -5.30 4.51
CA ILE A 45 10.78 -4.26 5.56
C ILE A 45 9.69 -4.47 6.61
N ASN A 46 8.47 -4.78 6.18
CA ASN A 46 7.35 -5.04 7.09
C ASN A 46 7.58 -6.25 7.99
N GLN A 47 8.03 -7.37 7.41
CA GLN A 47 8.32 -8.58 8.18
C GLN A 47 9.44 -8.36 9.20
N GLY A 48 10.44 -7.52 8.89
CA GLY A 48 11.48 -7.13 9.84
C GLY A 48 10.99 -6.15 10.92
N ALA A 49 10.12 -5.21 10.57
CA ALA A 49 9.62 -4.19 11.49
C ALA A 49 8.57 -4.71 12.48
N GLN A 50 7.72 -5.65 12.07
CA GLN A 50 6.64 -6.20 12.90
C GLN A 50 7.10 -6.75 14.27
N PRO A 51 8.10 -7.63 14.37
CA PRO A 51 8.55 -8.14 15.68
C PRO A 51 9.19 -7.05 16.55
N ILE A 52 9.91 -6.09 15.95
CA ILE A 52 10.52 -4.96 16.66
C ILE A 52 9.41 -4.10 17.29
N ILE A 53 8.39 -3.76 16.50
CA ILE A 53 7.22 -2.99 16.93
C ILE A 53 6.45 -3.74 18.02
N GLY A 54 6.12 -5.02 17.77
CA GLY A 54 5.35 -5.84 18.69
C GLY A 54 6.04 -6.02 20.04
N PHE A 55 7.35 -6.30 20.05
CA PHE A 55 8.12 -6.44 21.29
C PHE A 55 8.18 -5.14 22.08
N ASN A 56 8.50 -4.01 21.43
CA ASN A 56 8.58 -2.72 22.13
C ASN A 56 7.22 -2.26 22.63
N TYR A 57 6.14 -2.56 21.90
CA TYR A 57 4.78 -2.26 22.34
C TYR A 57 4.38 -3.10 23.55
N GLY A 58 4.67 -4.42 23.54
CA GLY A 58 4.45 -5.29 24.69
C GLY A 58 5.29 -4.93 25.92
N ALA A 59 6.48 -4.36 25.70
CA ALA A 59 7.35 -3.84 26.75
C ALA A 59 7.04 -2.38 27.15
N GLN A 60 5.93 -1.80 26.66
CA GLN A 60 5.49 -0.43 26.96
C GLN A 60 6.51 0.67 26.58
N LYS A 61 7.44 0.37 25.66
CA LYS A 61 8.45 1.31 25.17
C LYS A 61 7.92 2.07 23.96
N TYR A 62 6.89 2.89 24.16
CA TYR A 62 6.16 3.55 23.06
C TYR A 62 7.03 4.50 22.22
N ASP A 63 8.02 5.16 22.80
CA ASP A 63 9.00 5.98 22.06
C ASP A 63 9.77 5.15 21.00
N ARG A 64 10.14 3.91 21.36
CA ARG A 64 10.83 2.98 20.46
C ARG A 64 9.90 2.43 19.40
N VAL A 65 8.63 2.21 19.73
CA VAL A 65 7.59 1.83 18.76
C VAL A 65 7.47 2.89 17.66
N LYS A 66 7.36 4.16 18.04
CA LYS A 66 7.26 5.30 17.09
C LYS A 66 8.50 5.43 16.22
N THR A 67 9.68 5.25 16.82
CA THR A 67 10.96 5.30 16.09
C THR A 67 11.07 4.16 15.07
N ALA A 68 10.78 2.93 15.48
CA ALA A 68 10.78 1.77 14.58
C ALA A 68 9.79 1.94 13.43
N LEU A 69 8.58 2.41 13.72
CA LEU A 69 7.57 2.71 12.71
C LEU A 69 8.03 3.79 11.73
N LYS A 70 8.62 4.89 12.22
CA LYS A 70 9.13 5.98 11.37
C LYS A 70 10.22 5.50 10.42
N TYR A 71 11.16 4.67 10.91
CA TYR A 71 12.20 4.10 10.06
C TYR A 71 11.66 3.11 9.04
N ALA A 72 10.71 2.25 9.42
CA ALA A 72 10.07 1.33 8.50
C ALA A 72 9.29 2.07 7.39
N ILE A 73 8.51 3.10 7.75
CA ILE A 73 7.78 3.94 6.80
C ILE A 73 8.77 4.66 5.88
N GLY A 74 9.83 5.26 6.42
CA GLY A 74 10.84 5.98 5.66
C GLY A 74 11.54 5.07 4.64
N ALA A 75 12.04 3.91 5.08
CA ALA A 75 12.69 2.94 4.22
C ALA A 75 11.76 2.41 3.12
N ALA A 76 10.52 2.04 3.47
CA ALA A 76 9.54 1.56 2.50
C ALA A 76 9.21 2.64 1.46
N THR A 77 9.00 3.88 1.91
CA THR A 77 8.70 5.04 1.06
C THR A 77 9.84 5.33 0.09
N ILE A 78 11.09 5.27 0.53
CA ILE A 78 12.27 5.45 -0.34
C ILE A 78 12.27 4.39 -1.45
N VAL A 79 12.07 3.12 -1.10
CA VAL A 79 12.05 2.01 -2.08
C VAL A 79 10.97 2.22 -3.13
N VAL A 80 9.73 2.53 -2.72
CA VAL A 80 8.63 2.72 -3.68
C VAL A 80 8.77 4.03 -4.46
N THR A 81 9.42 5.05 -3.91
CA THR A 81 9.72 6.30 -4.61
C THR A 81 10.78 6.08 -5.70
N ILE A 82 11.81 5.27 -5.43
CA ILE A 82 12.78 4.86 -6.45
C ILE A 82 12.05 4.09 -7.57
N GLY A 83 11.16 3.17 -7.22
CA GLY A 83 10.34 2.45 -8.19
C GLY A 83 9.45 3.38 -9.03
N PHE A 84 8.83 4.37 -8.40
CA PHE A 84 8.04 5.39 -9.09
C PHE A 84 8.88 6.20 -10.10
N ILE A 85 10.06 6.66 -9.71
CA ILE A 85 10.95 7.42 -10.61
C ILE A 85 11.40 6.55 -11.78
N SER A 86 11.82 5.31 -11.50
CA SER A 86 12.25 4.36 -12.52
C SER A 86 11.14 4.05 -13.53
N THR A 87 9.92 3.82 -13.04
CA THR A 87 8.75 3.54 -13.89
C THR A 87 8.27 4.76 -14.65
N ARG A 88 8.56 5.99 -14.19
CA ARG A 88 8.24 7.21 -14.92
C ARG A 88 9.21 7.49 -16.06
N LEU A 89 10.52 7.33 -15.81
CA LEU A 89 11.58 7.64 -16.77
C LEU A 89 11.76 6.53 -17.81
N PHE A 90 11.70 5.27 -17.39
CA PHE A 90 12.06 4.11 -18.21
C PHE A 90 10.87 3.21 -18.54
N SER A 91 9.65 3.75 -18.58
CA SER A 91 8.43 2.94 -18.75
C SER A 91 8.45 2.05 -20.00
N ALA A 92 8.91 2.56 -21.14
CA ALA A 92 8.92 1.80 -22.39
C ALA A 92 10.02 0.72 -22.38
N GLN A 93 11.18 1.05 -21.82
CA GLN A 93 12.31 0.14 -21.67
C GLN A 93 11.97 -1.00 -20.71
N ILE A 94 11.30 -0.70 -19.59
CA ILE A 94 10.85 -1.71 -18.62
C ILE A 94 9.89 -2.69 -19.29
N ILE A 95 8.89 -2.21 -20.04
CA ILE A 95 7.97 -3.10 -20.75
C ILE A 95 8.68 -3.85 -21.89
N GLY A 96 9.63 -3.19 -22.57
CA GLY A 96 10.46 -3.76 -23.63
C GLY A 96 11.34 -4.94 -23.20
N ILE A 97 11.61 -5.09 -21.90
CA ILE A 97 12.28 -6.29 -21.35
C ILE A 97 11.38 -7.53 -21.47
N PHE A 98 10.05 -7.35 -21.44
CA PHE A 98 9.08 -8.45 -21.43
C PHE A 98 8.47 -8.73 -22.80
N SER A 99 8.50 -7.77 -23.72
CA SER A 99 7.92 -7.94 -25.05
C SER A 99 8.59 -7.05 -26.09
N ASN A 100 8.61 -7.53 -27.33
CA ASN A 100 9.06 -6.79 -28.51
C ASN A 100 7.89 -6.22 -29.34
N ASP A 101 6.64 -6.49 -28.94
CA ASP A 101 5.45 -5.97 -29.64
C ASP A 101 5.29 -4.46 -29.39
N PRO A 102 5.39 -3.61 -30.43
CA PRO A 102 5.28 -2.16 -30.29
C PRO A 102 3.95 -1.70 -29.68
N GLU A 103 2.84 -2.40 -29.99
CA GLU A 103 1.52 -2.04 -29.47
C GLU A 103 1.44 -2.31 -27.96
N LEU A 104 1.94 -3.48 -27.53
CA LEU A 104 2.01 -3.84 -26.12
C LEU A 104 2.96 -2.92 -25.34
N ILE A 105 4.09 -2.52 -25.93
CA ILE A 105 5.03 -1.57 -25.31
C ILE A 105 4.36 -0.21 -25.12
N ALA A 106 3.66 0.30 -26.14
CA ALA A 106 2.98 1.59 -26.06
C ALA A 106 1.87 1.57 -25.00
N LEU A 107 1.01 0.55 -25.01
CA LEU A 107 -0.07 0.40 -24.03
C LEU A 107 0.47 0.16 -22.62
N GLY A 108 1.42 -0.76 -22.48
CA GLY A 108 2.06 -1.12 -21.21
C GLY A 108 2.78 0.07 -20.60
N ALA A 109 3.51 0.87 -21.38
CA ALA A 109 4.20 2.06 -20.87
C ALA A 109 3.22 3.11 -20.34
N LYS A 110 2.10 3.31 -21.05
CA LYS A 110 1.03 4.22 -20.62
C LYS A 110 0.33 3.70 -19.36
N GLY A 111 0.00 2.42 -19.33
CA GLY A 111 -0.61 1.74 -18.18
C GLY A 111 0.30 1.79 -16.95
N LEU A 112 1.58 1.47 -17.10
CA LEU A 112 2.58 1.48 -16.03
C LEU A 112 2.66 2.84 -15.35
N ARG A 113 2.74 3.92 -16.15
CA ARG A 113 2.75 5.30 -15.64
C ARG A 113 1.47 5.70 -14.90
N ARG A 114 0.33 5.10 -15.25
CA ARG A 114 -0.96 5.39 -14.61
C ARG A 114 -1.14 4.55 -13.35
N VAL A 115 -0.99 3.24 -13.44
CA VAL A 115 -1.20 2.29 -12.35
C VAL A 115 -0.25 2.57 -11.17
N LEU A 116 0.97 3.03 -11.45
CA LEU A 116 1.96 3.32 -10.40
C LEU A 116 2.02 4.80 -10.01
N LEU A 117 1.03 5.61 -10.38
CA LEU A 117 1.05 7.06 -10.12
C LEU A 117 1.20 7.42 -8.64
N PHE A 118 0.48 6.72 -7.75
CA PHE A 118 0.52 6.93 -6.30
C PHE A 118 1.42 5.96 -5.55
N MET A 119 2.34 5.30 -6.27
CA MET A 119 3.28 4.34 -5.72
C MET A 119 4.09 4.87 -4.52
N PRO A 120 4.54 6.15 -4.46
CA PRO A 120 5.25 6.68 -3.29
C PRO A 120 4.44 6.60 -1.97
N ILE A 121 3.12 6.71 -2.05
CA ILE A 121 2.24 6.71 -0.87
C ILE A 121 1.99 5.28 -0.36
N ILE A 122 2.13 4.28 -1.23
CA ILE A 122 1.89 2.87 -0.92
C ILE A 122 2.82 2.38 0.21
N GLY A 123 4.08 2.83 0.24
CA GLY A 123 5.04 2.44 1.27
C GLY A 123 4.54 2.77 2.67
N PHE A 124 4.06 4.01 2.87
CA PHE A 124 3.42 4.44 4.11
C PHE A 124 2.19 3.58 4.46
N GLN A 125 1.32 3.36 3.48
CA GLN A 125 0.04 2.69 3.66
C GLN A 125 0.22 1.22 4.11
N VAL A 126 1.13 0.49 3.46
CA VAL A 126 1.39 -0.93 3.78
C VAL A 126 2.01 -1.06 5.17
N VAL A 127 3.01 -0.22 5.48
CA VAL A 127 3.70 -0.29 6.77
C VAL A 127 2.78 0.07 7.93
N SER A 128 1.98 1.11 7.76
CA SER A 128 1.03 1.53 8.78
C SER A 128 -0.09 0.50 9.00
N SER A 129 -0.53 -0.21 7.95
CA SER A 129 -1.48 -1.33 8.10
C SER A 129 -0.86 -2.51 8.85
N ALA A 130 0.41 -2.85 8.56
CA ALA A 130 1.15 -3.92 9.23
C ALA A 130 1.44 -3.60 10.70
N TYR A 131 1.62 -2.32 11.02
CA TYR A 131 1.78 -1.82 12.39
C TYR A 131 0.58 -2.19 13.29
N PHE A 132 -0.65 -1.98 12.83
CA PHE A 132 -1.86 -2.34 13.60
C PHE A 132 -1.94 -3.83 13.90
N GLN A 133 -1.40 -4.67 13.02
CA GLN A 133 -1.30 -6.11 13.27
C GLN A 133 -0.26 -6.41 14.36
N ALA A 134 0.89 -5.72 14.36
CA ALA A 134 1.96 -5.90 15.34
C ALA A 134 1.58 -5.46 16.76
N VAL A 135 0.72 -4.45 16.92
CA VAL A 135 0.27 -3.95 18.23
C VAL A 135 -1.02 -4.59 18.75
N GLY A 136 -1.43 -5.73 18.18
CA GLY A 136 -2.60 -6.47 18.64
C GLY A 136 -3.95 -5.86 18.25
N LYS A 137 -3.99 -5.03 17.20
CA LYS A 137 -5.21 -4.42 16.64
C LYS A 137 -5.55 -4.96 15.23
N PRO A 138 -5.69 -6.30 15.04
CA PRO A 138 -5.84 -6.91 13.71
C PRO A 138 -7.12 -6.49 12.99
N LYS A 139 -8.19 -6.10 13.71
CA LYS A 139 -9.43 -5.59 13.10
C LYS A 139 -9.19 -4.31 12.30
N GLN A 140 -8.38 -3.39 12.83
CA GLN A 140 -8.01 -2.15 12.15
C GLN A 140 -7.12 -2.47 10.93
N SER A 141 -6.10 -3.32 11.09
CA SER A 141 -5.25 -3.78 9.98
C SER A 141 -6.05 -4.43 8.85
N MET A 142 -7.03 -5.28 9.20
CA MET A 142 -7.92 -5.93 8.25
C MET A 142 -8.80 -4.92 7.51
N LEU A 143 -9.38 -3.94 8.22
CA LEU A 143 -10.20 -2.89 7.61
C LEU A 143 -9.37 -2.03 6.65
N LEU A 144 -8.16 -1.61 7.05
CA LEU A 144 -7.27 -0.83 6.19
C LEU A 144 -6.84 -1.63 4.95
N SER A 145 -6.50 -2.90 5.11
CA SER A 145 -6.10 -3.78 4.00
C SER A 145 -7.27 -4.09 3.05
N LEU A 146 -8.47 -4.32 3.58
CA LEU A 146 -9.69 -4.50 2.79
C LEU A 146 -10.14 -3.21 2.11
N SER A 147 -9.91 -2.04 2.72
CA SER A 147 -10.24 -0.75 2.10
C SER A 147 -9.55 -0.61 0.75
N ARG A 148 -8.26 -0.94 0.71
CA ARG A 148 -7.42 -0.89 -0.48
C ARG A 148 -7.76 -1.93 -1.52
N GLN A 149 -7.99 -3.18 -1.12
CA GLN A 149 -8.14 -4.29 -2.07
C GLN A 149 -9.59 -4.54 -2.50
N VAL A 150 -10.57 -4.17 -1.67
CA VAL A 150 -11.97 -4.59 -1.84
C VAL A 150 -12.91 -3.42 -1.79
N LEU A 151 -12.98 -2.72 -0.66
CA LEU A 151 -14.06 -1.76 -0.39
C LEU A 151 -14.01 -0.56 -1.33
N ILE A 152 -12.83 -0.12 -1.73
CA ILE A 152 -12.64 1.02 -2.63
C ILE A 152 -12.34 0.51 -4.04
N LEU A 153 -11.42 -0.44 -4.19
CA LEU A 153 -10.96 -0.87 -5.51
C LEU A 153 -12.03 -1.56 -6.35
N ILE A 154 -12.85 -2.45 -5.78
CA ILE A 154 -13.88 -3.15 -6.57
C ILE A 154 -14.93 -2.15 -7.12
N PRO A 155 -15.52 -1.25 -6.32
CA PRO A 155 -16.39 -0.21 -6.86
C PRO A 155 -15.71 0.64 -7.93
N MET A 156 -14.45 1.01 -7.75
CA MET A 156 -13.72 1.83 -8.73
C MET A 156 -13.52 1.07 -10.06
N ILE A 157 -13.17 -0.22 -10.01
CA ILE A 157 -13.04 -1.08 -11.20
C ILE A 157 -14.39 -1.25 -11.92
N LEU A 158 -15.52 -1.22 -11.22
CA LEU A 158 -16.84 -1.37 -11.85
C LEU A 158 -17.42 -0.05 -12.38
N ILE A 159 -17.01 1.09 -11.81
CA ILE A 159 -17.59 2.41 -12.12
C ILE A 159 -16.73 3.16 -13.14
N LEU A 160 -15.42 3.30 -12.92
CA LEU A 160 -14.57 4.16 -13.76
C LEU A 160 -14.50 3.74 -15.23
N PRO A 161 -14.42 2.45 -15.58
CA PRO A 161 -14.37 2.04 -16.98
C PRO A 161 -15.64 2.38 -17.77
N LYS A 162 -16.79 2.57 -17.09
CA LYS A 162 -18.02 3.01 -17.76
C LYS A 162 -17.90 4.42 -18.32
N PHE A 163 -17.01 5.25 -17.77
CA PHE A 163 -16.79 6.63 -18.20
C PHE A 163 -15.51 6.81 -19.02
N MET A 164 -14.47 6.02 -18.74
CA MET A 164 -13.13 6.21 -19.30
C MET A 164 -12.58 4.98 -20.04
N GLY A 165 -13.39 3.91 -20.19
CA GLY A 165 -12.97 2.66 -20.82
C GLY A 165 -11.78 2.01 -20.11
N LEU A 166 -10.82 1.50 -20.88
CA LEU A 166 -9.61 0.86 -20.37
C LEU A 166 -8.81 1.75 -19.41
N GLU A 167 -8.81 3.06 -19.65
CA GLU A 167 -8.11 4.01 -18.80
C GLU A 167 -8.72 4.15 -17.41
N GLY A 168 -10.03 3.96 -17.30
CA GLY A 168 -10.72 3.87 -16.02
C GLY A 168 -10.24 2.70 -15.19
N LEU A 169 -9.89 1.60 -15.86
CA LEU A 169 -9.38 0.39 -15.21
C LEU A 169 -7.95 0.60 -14.67
N PHE A 170 -7.07 1.24 -15.44
CA PHE A 170 -5.71 1.59 -14.99
C PHE A 170 -5.67 2.64 -13.88
N THR A 171 -6.68 3.50 -13.81
CA THR A 171 -6.77 4.57 -12.79
C THR A 171 -7.46 4.13 -11.50
N ALA A 172 -8.26 3.05 -11.53
CA ALA A 172 -8.95 2.52 -10.36
C ALA A 172 -7.98 2.13 -9.22
N GLY A 173 -6.85 1.49 -9.56
CA GLY A 173 -5.79 1.14 -8.59
C GLY A 173 -5.23 2.35 -7.84
N PRO A 174 -4.64 3.34 -8.55
CA PRO A 174 -4.14 4.58 -7.96
C PRO A 174 -5.15 5.30 -7.06
N ILE A 175 -6.41 5.40 -7.50
CA ILE A 175 -7.45 6.07 -6.71
C ILE A 175 -7.73 5.30 -5.42
N SER A 176 -7.81 3.97 -5.49
CA SER A 176 -7.95 3.13 -4.29
C SER A 176 -6.76 3.30 -3.34
N ASP A 177 -5.54 3.34 -3.87
CA ASP A 177 -4.33 3.56 -3.07
C ASP A 177 -4.36 4.93 -2.38
N LEU A 178 -4.80 5.99 -3.07
CA LEU A 178 -4.92 7.32 -2.48
C LEU A 178 -5.93 7.36 -1.32
N PHE A 179 -7.16 6.90 -1.55
CA PHE A 179 -8.20 6.93 -0.51
C PHE A 179 -7.87 6.00 0.67
N SER A 180 -7.34 4.81 0.40
CA SER A 180 -6.92 3.90 1.48
C SER A 180 -5.73 4.47 2.27
N SER A 181 -4.82 5.20 1.63
CA SER A 181 -3.72 5.89 2.31
C SER A 181 -4.22 7.01 3.22
N ILE A 182 -5.22 7.78 2.79
CA ILE A 182 -5.87 8.81 3.62
C ILE A 182 -6.51 8.16 4.84
N LEU A 183 -7.27 7.08 4.64
CA LEU A 183 -7.91 6.34 5.73
C LEU A 183 -6.87 5.80 6.73
N THR A 184 -5.78 5.22 6.22
CA THR A 184 -4.66 4.74 7.03
C THR A 184 -4.00 5.88 7.81
N ALA A 185 -3.81 7.06 7.19
CA ALA A 185 -3.24 8.22 7.87
C ALA A 185 -4.11 8.69 9.03
N LEU A 186 -5.43 8.74 8.84
CA LEU A 186 -6.37 9.08 9.92
C LEU A 186 -6.23 8.10 11.09
N PHE A 187 -6.32 6.80 10.81
CA PHE A 187 -6.21 5.76 11.84
C PHE A 187 -4.86 5.84 12.58
N LEU A 188 -3.78 6.04 11.85
CA LEU A 188 -2.44 6.11 12.43
C LEU A 188 -2.27 7.35 13.32
N VAL A 189 -2.76 8.52 12.91
CA VAL A 189 -2.67 9.75 13.72
C VAL A 189 -3.46 9.60 15.03
N PHE A 190 -4.67 9.03 14.98
CA PHE A 190 -5.44 8.77 16.20
C PHE A 190 -4.72 7.79 17.13
N GLU A 191 -4.13 6.76 16.57
CA GLU A 191 -3.39 5.75 17.34
C GLU A 191 -2.11 6.32 17.97
N LEU A 192 -1.33 7.12 17.24
CA LEU A 192 -0.12 7.77 17.76
C LEU A 192 -0.43 8.73 18.91
N LYS A 193 -1.56 9.44 18.86
CA LYS A 193 -2.05 10.27 19.97
C LYS A 193 -2.52 9.45 21.17
N HIS A 194 -3.11 8.28 20.93
CA HIS A 194 -3.49 7.36 22.00
C HIS A 194 -2.25 6.81 22.73
N LEU A 195 -1.21 6.46 21.98
CA LEU A 195 0.08 6.05 22.53
C LEU A 195 0.75 7.13 23.37
N ASP A 196 0.69 8.40 22.95
CA ASP A 196 1.24 9.51 23.76
C ASP A 196 0.57 9.60 25.14
N LYS A 197 -0.75 9.46 25.19
CA LYS A 197 -1.50 9.47 26.45
C LYS A 197 -1.16 8.27 27.34
N GLN A 198 -0.96 7.09 26.75
CA GLN A 198 -0.55 5.91 27.52
C GLN A 198 0.85 6.08 28.10
N HIS A 199 1.78 6.62 27.32
CA HIS A 199 3.15 6.89 27.75
C HIS A 199 3.20 7.94 28.87
N GLU A 200 2.38 8.98 28.80
CA GLU A 200 2.26 10.00 29.84
C GLU A 200 1.69 9.41 31.14
N ASN A 201 0.62 8.62 31.06
CA ASN A 201 0.05 7.94 32.21
C ASN A 201 1.04 6.97 32.87
N GLU A 202 1.81 6.21 32.10
CA GLU A 202 2.84 5.32 32.64
C GLU A 202 3.98 6.07 33.33
N ARG A 203 4.40 7.22 32.78
CA ARG A 203 5.41 8.08 33.43
C ARG A 203 4.91 8.61 34.76
N VAL A 204 3.67 9.09 34.82
CA VAL A 204 3.04 9.56 36.07
C VAL A 204 2.95 8.44 37.10
N ASN A 205 2.61 7.21 36.68
CA ASN A 205 2.46 6.08 37.60
C ASN A 205 3.80 5.50 38.11
N THR A 206 4.90 5.72 37.38
CA THR A 206 6.24 5.19 37.72
C THR A 206 7.15 6.21 38.39
N ASP A 207 6.81 7.50 38.34
CA ASP A 207 7.51 8.56 39.06
C ASP A 207 6.71 8.98 40.32
N PRO A 208 7.14 8.56 41.54
CA PRO A 208 6.45 8.90 42.77
C PRO A 208 6.42 10.40 43.09
N ARG A 209 7.10 11.27 42.30
CA ARG A 209 7.03 12.74 42.44
C ARG A 209 5.88 13.38 41.67
N LEU A 210 5.22 12.64 40.77
CA LEU A 210 4.18 13.15 39.88
C LEU A 210 2.75 12.71 40.28
N GLY A 211 2.61 11.85 41.29
CA GLY A 211 1.32 11.31 41.75
C GLY A 211 0.54 12.19 42.74
N ASP A 212 1.12 13.30 43.20
CA ASP A 212 0.58 14.14 44.30
C ASP A 212 0.05 15.51 43.83
N ILE A 213 -0.50 15.63 42.61
CA ILE A 213 -1.17 16.86 42.14
C ILE A 213 -2.63 16.58 41.75
#